data_AF-A0A926AL47-F1
#
_entry.id   AF-A0A926AL47-F1
#
_cell.length_a   1.000
_cell.length_b   1.000
_cell.length_c   1.000
_cell.angle_alpha   90.00
_cell.angle_beta   90.00
_cell.angle_gamma   90.00
#
_symmetry.space_group_name_H-M   'P 1'
#
loop_
_entity.id
_entity.type
_entity.pdbx_description
1 polymer ?
#
loop_
_entity_poly.entity_id
_entity_poly.type
_entity_poly.pdbx_seq_one_letter_code
_entity_poly.pdbx_strand_id
1 'polypeptide(L)'
;FQENADGINLSARFALLTDDYTITGNQVIDNNNNGIALDAQFDATLSTILTSNTITGNLDDGIHISTTTVAGDVGSVTSGLGPWTLNVISNNGTGNADAGIDISGVHNITLGTLAAGNTIQNNTGDGIEINFAPGTLNVVNATITGNNTEGTGDNLAGININSSGGNIVNVSNSTISDNLGDGVEINSTGVSLYTFTDNLIQRNQRDGFEFAEGGSSDLTINGTGVGTNLITDNFFRGIDIIVATSNPTVSTVNIDNTQVLRNGRLSVFNGEGVYVVFSSDAAQRTAAFRDNQASLALANGGAVNSRPGLIFNMTNNIINNNGQAVGNIGGAGFVMRVGTSFGGLGFTTPGFFASDTLDGVVATVTDNSFGGNAGADVVFESFRSTVNPNTTGGTWDDQDTAVRDNTNDTFNPTGFQSDPLARLDLIFNGNVGDELDATRQGAFYNNDEAVFKSRTQSQDTATDAPLLGGDDDGPFGSGARPRNAQRLAARDVAPGGTQLPPNIPTAANGGAFLFSGMGQSTFRVNLTGGNSFGLPTPTSDFLLDNNPYVDFNDANGDPLGAPNGGVAPFFIDNMPWGWSIFP
;
A
#
# COMPACT_ATOMS: atom_id res chain seq x y z
N PHE A 1 -40.60 10.59 32.36
CA PHE A 1 -39.58 11.59 32.00
C PHE A 1 -38.32 10.80 31.71
N GLN A 2 -38.08 10.49 30.44
CA GLN A 2 -36.73 10.12 30.00
C GLN A 2 -35.99 11.45 29.95
N GLU A 3 -35.09 11.65 30.89
CA GLU A 3 -34.23 12.83 30.96
C GLU A 3 -33.36 12.87 29.70
N ASN A 4 -33.12 14.06 29.14
CA ASN A 4 -32.18 14.25 28.04
C ASN A 4 -30.84 13.63 28.46
N ALA A 5 -30.38 12.64 27.71
CA ALA A 5 -29.26 11.82 28.12
C ALA A 5 -27.91 12.53 27.93
N ASP A 6 -27.84 13.53 27.04
CA ASP A 6 -26.64 14.35 26.79
C ASP A 6 -26.51 15.51 27.79
N GLY A 7 -25.27 15.92 28.08
CA GLY A 7 -25.00 17.07 28.94
C GLY A 7 -25.36 18.42 28.29
N ILE A 8 -24.93 18.63 27.04
CA ILE A 8 -25.33 19.75 26.20
C ILE A 8 -25.76 19.19 24.84
N ASN A 9 -26.97 19.51 24.39
CA ASN A 9 -27.46 19.12 23.07
C ASN A 9 -27.85 20.36 22.28
N LEU A 10 -27.12 20.63 21.19
CA LEU A 10 -27.35 21.73 20.26
C LEU A 10 -27.75 21.17 18.91
N SER A 11 -28.82 21.71 18.33
CA SER A 11 -29.29 21.30 17.00
C SER A 11 -29.62 22.54 16.19
N ALA A 12 -28.95 22.72 15.05
CA ALA A 12 -29.30 23.71 14.03
C ALA A 12 -30.27 23.07 13.03
N ARG A 13 -31.44 23.70 12.86
CA ARG A 13 -32.51 23.22 11.99
C ARG A 13 -32.97 24.36 11.09
N PHE A 14 -33.44 24.02 9.89
CA PHE A 14 -34.02 24.93 8.88
C PHE A 14 -33.04 25.65 7.95
N ALA A 15 -33.55 25.93 6.74
CA ALA A 15 -32.76 26.26 5.57
C ALA A 15 -32.00 27.58 5.63
N LEU A 16 -30.72 27.52 5.21
CA LEU A 16 -29.79 28.64 5.03
C LEU A 16 -29.52 29.49 6.29
N LEU A 17 -29.71 28.94 7.48
CA LEU A 17 -29.39 29.62 8.74
C LEU A 17 -28.13 29.05 9.38
N THR A 18 -27.34 29.94 9.97
CA THR A 18 -26.23 29.59 10.85
C THR A 18 -26.64 29.88 12.27
N ASP A 19 -26.63 28.85 13.12
CA ASP A 19 -26.81 29.01 14.57
C ASP A 19 -25.43 29.03 15.24
N ASP A 20 -25.12 30.13 15.92
CA ASP A 20 -23.83 30.34 16.58
C ASP A 20 -23.93 30.11 18.10
N TYR A 21 -23.07 29.28 18.65
CA TYR A 21 -22.98 29.02 20.09
C TYR A 21 -21.55 29.15 20.61
N THR A 22 -21.41 29.61 21.85
CA THR A 22 -20.13 29.63 22.58
C THR A 22 -20.29 28.88 23.90
N ILE A 23 -19.45 27.87 24.11
CA ILE A 23 -19.43 27.03 25.30
C ILE A 23 -18.05 27.18 25.91
N THR A 24 -17.96 27.84 27.06
CA THR A 24 -16.67 28.16 27.68
C THR A 24 -16.65 27.91 29.18
N GLY A 25 -15.60 27.24 29.67
CA GLY A 25 -15.38 27.06 31.10
C GLY A 25 -16.40 26.13 31.78
N ASN A 26 -17.07 25.25 31.03
CA ASN A 26 -18.09 24.36 31.58
C ASN A 26 -17.47 23.05 32.08
N GLN A 27 -18.16 22.42 33.04
CA GLN A 27 -17.92 21.04 33.45
C GLN A 27 -19.11 20.20 33.01
N VAL A 28 -18.88 19.24 32.13
CA VAL A 28 -19.89 18.37 31.55
C VAL A 28 -19.52 16.93 31.91
N ILE A 29 -20.12 16.42 32.99
CA ILE A 29 -19.62 15.25 33.73
C ILE A 29 -20.72 14.20 33.91
N ASP A 30 -20.36 12.92 33.75
CA ASP A 30 -21.18 11.75 34.11
C ASP A 30 -22.60 11.76 33.49
N ASN A 31 -22.72 12.17 32.22
CA ASN A 31 -23.99 12.12 31.50
C ASN A 31 -24.27 10.70 30.99
N ASN A 32 -25.56 10.35 30.86
CA ASN A 32 -26.02 9.01 30.46
C ASN A 32 -25.89 8.73 28.95
N ASN A 33 -25.35 9.65 28.18
CA ASN A 33 -25.07 9.55 26.75
C ASN A 33 -23.84 10.44 26.47
N ASN A 34 -23.91 11.39 25.53
CA ASN A 34 -22.78 12.23 25.16
C ASN A 34 -22.56 13.37 26.16
N GLY A 35 -21.32 13.84 26.27
CA GLY A 35 -21.04 15.12 26.94
C GLY A 35 -21.69 16.28 26.18
N ILE A 36 -21.24 16.51 24.95
CA ILE A 36 -21.79 17.54 24.06
C ILE A 36 -22.22 16.91 22.74
N ALA A 37 -23.50 17.00 22.39
CA ALA A 37 -24.03 16.59 21.09
C ALA A 37 -24.28 17.82 20.20
N LEU A 38 -23.70 17.82 19.01
CA LEU A 38 -23.79 18.87 17.99
C LEU A 38 -24.43 18.31 16.72
N ASP A 39 -25.62 18.77 16.39
CA ASP A 39 -26.39 18.25 15.26
C ASP A 39 -26.76 19.37 14.26
N ALA A 40 -26.41 19.20 12.98
CA ALA A 40 -26.86 20.09 11.92
C ALA A 40 -27.73 19.35 10.89
N GLN A 41 -28.93 19.85 10.63
CA GLN A 41 -29.91 19.18 9.76
C GLN A 41 -30.18 19.99 8.49
N PHE A 42 -30.53 19.30 7.40
CA PHE A 42 -30.90 19.91 6.12
C PHE A 42 -29.77 20.74 5.55
N ASP A 43 -29.93 22.03 5.30
CA ASP A 43 -28.90 22.97 4.83
C ASP A 43 -28.53 24.01 5.92
N ALA A 44 -28.79 23.67 7.19
CA ALA A 44 -28.40 24.49 8.34
C ALA A 44 -26.90 24.33 8.65
N THR A 45 -26.31 25.39 9.21
CA THR A 45 -24.95 25.36 9.76
C THR A 45 -25.00 25.55 11.27
N LEU A 46 -24.38 24.64 12.01
CA LEU A 46 -24.15 24.81 13.45
C LEU A 46 -22.70 25.28 13.64
N SER A 47 -22.53 26.48 14.18
CA SER A 47 -21.23 27.11 14.41
C SER A 47 -20.99 27.17 15.91
N THR A 48 -19.87 26.61 16.36
CA THR A 48 -19.59 26.49 17.81
C THR A 48 -18.17 26.87 18.15
N ILE A 49 -18.00 27.58 19.27
CA ILE A 49 -16.70 27.82 19.89
C ILE A 49 -16.68 27.08 21.23
N LEU A 50 -15.80 26.09 21.37
CA LEU A 50 -15.59 25.35 22.61
C LEU A 50 -14.24 25.73 23.22
N THR A 51 -14.24 26.37 24.39
CA THR A 51 -13.00 26.80 25.04
C THR A 51 -12.94 26.44 26.52
N SER A 52 -11.84 25.85 26.97
CA SER A 52 -11.59 25.59 28.40
C SER A 52 -12.69 24.77 29.09
N ASN A 53 -13.38 23.88 28.38
CA ASN A 53 -14.37 22.99 28.98
C ASN A 53 -13.70 21.71 29.50
N THR A 54 -14.26 21.12 30.55
CA THR A 54 -13.93 19.78 31.03
C THR A 54 -15.10 18.86 30.74
N ILE A 55 -14.89 17.84 29.91
CA ILE A 55 -15.92 16.92 29.42
C ILE A 55 -15.46 15.50 29.75
N THR A 56 -16.07 14.87 30.76
CA THR A 56 -15.53 13.62 31.31
C THR A 56 -16.56 12.68 31.91
N GLY A 57 -16.28 11.37 31.89
CA GLY A 57 -17.13 10.38 32.55
C GLY A 57 -18.47 10.13 31.85
N ASN A 58 -18.65 10.65 30.64
CA ASN A 58 -19.89 10.45 29.89
C ASN A 58 -19.99 8.99 29.40
N LEU A 59 -21.21 8.46 29.34
CA LEU A 59 -21.44 7.05 29.00
C LEU A 59 -21.02 6.74 27.56
N ASP A 60 -21.35 7.64 26.63
CA ASP A 60 -21.02 7.55 25.21
C ASP A 60 -19.93 8.61 24.90
N ASP A 61 -19.99 9.35 23.79
CA ASP A 61 -18.89 10.24 23.38
C ASP A 61 -18.67 11.42 24.34
N GLY A 62 -17.44 11.93 24.37
CA GLY A 62 -17.19 13.25 24.97
C GLY A 62 -17.90 14.35 24.16
N ILE A 63 -17.61 14.41 22.86
CA ILE A 63 -18.27 15.31 21.90
C ILE A 63 -18.74 14.47 20.71
N HIS A 64 -20.02 14.52 20.40
CA HIS A 64 -20.62 13.85 19.24
C HIS A 64 -21.04 14.88 18.20
N ILE A 65 -20.64 14.69 16.94
CA ILE A 65 -21.00 15.54 15.81
C ILE A 65 -21.78 14.72 14.79
N SER A 66 -23.02 15.12 14.52
CA SER A 66 -23.88 14.48 13.53
C SER A 66 -24.43 15.48 12.52
N THR A 67 -24.75 14.99 11.33
CA THR A 67 -25.53 15.76 10.36
C THR A 67 -26.63 14.92 9.75
N THR A 68 -27.81 15.51 9.58
CA THR A 68 -28.92 14.86 8.86
C THR A 68 -29.00 15.38 7.44
N THR A 69 -28.77 14.50 6.47
CA THR A 69 -28.77 14.82 5.04
C THR A 69 -30.10 14.46 4.37
N VAL A 70 -30.63 15.33 3.52
CA VAL A 70 -31.70 15.00 2.56
C VAL A 70 -31.25 15.38 1.15
N ALA A 71 -31.83 14.75 0.12
CA ALA A 71 -31.37 14.91 -1.25
C ALA A 71 -31.36 16.39 -1.71
N GLY A 72 -30.17 16.97 -1.83
CA GLY A 72 -29.96 18.36 -2.25
C GLY A 72 -29.49 19.31 -1.13
N ASP A 73 -29.66 18.93 0.15
CA ASP A 73 -29.38 19.77 1.30
C ASP A 73 -28.48 19.01 2.30
N VAL A 74 -27.33 19.59 2.64
CA VAL A 74 -26.35 18.99 3.55
C VAL A 74 -26.00 19.97 4.67
N GLY A 75 -26.24 19.54 5.90
CA GLY A 75 -25.98 20.35 7.09
C GLY A 75 -24.50 20.34 7.36
N SER A 76 -23.99 21.30 8.11
CA SER A 76 -22.58 21.25 8.53
C SER A 76 -22.39 21.75 9.95
N VAL A 77 -21.50 21.07 10.67
CA VAL A 77 -21.00 21.55 11.96
C VAL A 77 -19.65 22.18 11.75
N THR A 78 -19.47 23.40 12.25
CA THR A 78 -18.25 24.17 12.09
C THR A 78 -17.76 24.70 13.43
N SER A 79 -16.46 24.95 13.54
CA SER A 79 -15.92 25.71 14.68
C SER A 79 -16.22 27.22 14.58
N GLY A 80 -17.15 27.66 13.73
CA GLY A 80 -17.48 29.07 13.57
C GLY A 80 -16.29 29.94 13.18
N LEU A 81 -16.16 31.11 13.81
CA LEU A 81 -15.06 32.06 13.59
C LEU A 81 -13.77 31.74 14.38
N GLY A 82 -13.74 30.69 15.21
CA GLY A 82 -12.60 30.44 16.10
C GLY A 82 -12.41 28.98 16.52
N PRO A 83 -11.15 28.52 16.71
CA PRO A 83 -10.85 27.13 17.02
C PRO A 83 -11.36 26.71 18.39
N TRP A 84 -11.62 25.41 18.56
CA TRP A 84 -11.89 24.81 19.86
C TRP A 84 -10.58 24.66 20.63
N THR A 85 -10.42 25.25 21.81
CA THR A 85 -9.12 25.35 22.48
C THR A 85 -9.18 25.03 23.97
N LEU A 86 -8.10 24.48 24.53
CA LEU A 86 -7.95 24.24 25.97
C LEU A 86 -9.02 23.34 26.59
N ASN A 87 -9.76 22.57 25.80
CA ASN A 87 -10.72 21.60 26.34
C ASN A 87 -9.97 20.37 26.86
N VAL A 88 -10.49 19.78 27.94
CA VAL A 88 -10.08 18.48 28.47
C VAL A 88 -11.23 17.51 28.25
N ILE A 89 -11.00 16.51 27.41
CA ILE A 89 -11.99 15.51 27.01
C ILE A 89 -11.45 14.15 27.43
N SER A 90 -12.00 13.57 28.49
CA SER A 90 -11.37 12.38 29.10
C SER A 90 -12.30 11.39 29.75
N ASN A 91 -11.93 10.11 29.78
CA ASN A 91 -12.72 9.06 30.45
C ASN A 91 -14.18 9.02 29.97
N ASN A 92 -14.45 9.31 28.69
CA ASN A 92 -15.77 9.13 28.08
C ASN A 92 -15.85 7.74 27.42
N GLY A 93 -17.05 7.35 27.01
CA GLY A 93 -17.35 6.07 26.36
C GLY A 93 -17.47 4.89 27.32
N THR A 94 -17.64 5.13 28.62
CA THR A 94 -17.64 4.08 29.66
C THR A 94 -18.73 3.00 29.49
N GLY A 95 -19.71 3.23 28.61
CA GLY A 95 -20.76 2.28 28.28
C GLY A 95 -20.46 1.36 27.09
N ASN A 96 -19.90 1.91 25.99
CA ASN A 96 -19.80 1.18 24.72
C ASN A 96 -18.45 1.33 23.99
N ALA A 97 -17.38 1.78 24.66
CA ALA A 97 -16.09 2.06 24.01
C ALA A 97 -16.17 3.15 22.93
N ASP A 98 -16.97 4.19 23.20
CA ASP A 98 -17.12 5.36 22.32
C ASP A 98 -15.96 6.36 22.47
N ALA A 99 -15.91 7.36 21.59
CA ALA A 99 -14.75 8.21 21.39
C ALA A 99 -14.68 9.41 22.36
N GLY A 100 -13.49 10.02 22.46
CA GLY A 100 -13.38 11.37 23.02
C GLY A 100 -14.16 12.37 22.16
N ILE A 101 -13.95 12.32 20.84
CA ILE A 101 -14.68 13.11 19.84
C ILE A 101 -15.08 12.18 18.70
N ASP A 102 -16.38 11.98 18.48
CA ASP A 102 -16.92 11.30 17.29
C ASP A 102 -17.42 12.32 16.25
N ILE A 103 -17.01 12.12 15.00
CA ILE A 103 -17.40 12.91 13.85
C ILE A 103 -18.11 12.00 12.84
N SER A 104 -19.42 11.89 13.03
CA SER A 104 -20.35 11.12 12.19
C SER A 104 -21.14 12.01 11.20
N GLY A 105 -20.80 13.30 11.09
CA GLY A 105 -21.47 14.27 10.23
C GLY A 105 -20.52 15.21 9.48
N VAL A 106 -21.04 15.93 8.49
CA VAL A 106 -20.26 16.89 7.71
C VAL A 106 -19.70 17.98 8.61
N HIS A 107 -18.38 18.18 8.52
CA HIS A 107 -17.65 18.97 9.50
C HIS A 107 -16.66 19.94 8.85
N ASN A 108 -16.42 21.05 9.52
CA ASN A 108 -15.30 21.95 9.27
C ASN A 108 -14.79 22.49 10.62
N ILE A 109 -13.93 21.72 11.26
CA ILE A 109 -13.58 21.88 12.66
C ILE A 109 -12.08 22.10 12.81
N THR A 110 -11.70 23.07 13.63
CA THR A 110 -10.32 23.25 14.07
C THR A 110 -10.21 23.01 15.57
N LEU A 111 -9.46 21.99 15.95
CA LEU A 111 -9.10 21.61 17.31
C LEU A 111 -7.73 22.18 17.65
N GLY A 112 -7.74 23.32 18.34
CA GLY A 112 -6.56 23.92 18.92
C GLY A 112 -5.90 24.98 18.04
N THR A 113 -4.84 25.55 18.59
CA THR A 113 -3.89 26.43 17.92
C THR A 113 -2.50 26.11 18.45
N LEU A 114 -1.45 26.62 17.79
CA LEU A 114 -0.07 26.49 18.32
C LEU A 114 0.08 26.99 19.76
N ALA A 115 -0.71 27.99 20.18
CA ALA A 115 -0.65 28.54 21.53
C ALA A 115 -1.57 27.84 22.54
N ALA A 116 -2.58 27.10 22.06
CA ALA A 116 -3.67 26.60 22.89
C ALA A 116 -4.24 25.30 22.31
N GLY A 117 -3.69 24.18 22.78
CA GLY A 117 -4.10 22.82 22.43
C GLY A 117 -5.27 22.28 23.24
N ASN A 118 -5.87 21.18 22.77
CA ASN A 118 -6.81 20.37 23.57
C ASN A 118 -6.11 19.14 24.14
N THR A 119 -6.63 18.62 25.26
CA THR A 119 -6.20 17.34 25.84
C THR A 119 -7.34 16.33 25.70
N ILE A 120 -7.05 15.21 25.03
CA ILE A 120 -8.01 14.14 24.74
C ILE A 120 -7.40 12.84 25.25
N GLN A 121 -7.90 12.31 26.36
CA GLN A 121 -7.18 11.25 27.05
C GLN A 121 -8.05 10.22 27.76
N ASN A 122 -7.56 8.99 27.86
CA ASN A 122 -8.18 7.93 28.63
C ASN A 122 -9.66 7.68 28.27
N ASN A 123 -10.09 8.00 27.05
CA ASN A 123 -11.40 7.57 26.58
C ASN A 123 -11.36 6.07 26.32
N THR A 124 -12.49 5.40 26.51
CA THR A 124 -12.56 3.93 26.38
C THR A 124 -12.43 3.46 24.93
N GLY A 125 -12.95 4.25 23.98
CA GLY A 125 -12.70 4.17 22.55
C GLY A 125 -11.60 5.12 22.08
N ASP A 126 -11.69 5.56 20.83
CA ASP A 126 -10.69 6.41 20.19
C ASP A 126 -10.56 7.79 20.85
N GLY A 127 -9.41 8.44 20.65
CA GLY A 127 -9.29 9.84 21.02
C GLY A 127 -10.19 10.71 20.14
N ILE A 128 -9.98 10.60 18.83
CA ILE A 128 -10.81 11.24 17.80
C ILE A 128 -11.19 10.18 16.78
N GLU A 129 -12.47 10.09 16.44
CA GLU A 129 -12.99 9.21 15.41
C GLU A 129 -13.69 10.02 14.30
N ILE A 130 -13.44 9.67 13.03
CA ILE A 130 -14.22 10.13 11.88
C ILE A 130 -14.91 8.92 11.25
N ASN A 131 -16.24 8.94 11.21
CA ASN A 131 -17.08 7.83 10.78
C ASN A 131 -17.78 8.10 9.46
N PHE A 132 -17.08 7.86 8.35
CA PHE A 132 -17.54 7.99 6.96
C PHE A 132 -18.07 9.39 6.57
N ALA A 133 -17.93 10.37 7.45
CA ALA A 133 -18.37 11.73 7.22
C ALA A 133 -17.31 12.49 6.41
N PRO A 134 -17.68 13.21 5.34
CA PRO A 134 -16.77 14.09 4.63
C PRO A 134 -16.63 15.42 5.37
N GLY A 135 -15.49 16.09 5.23
CA GLY A 135 -15.27 17.37 5.87
C GLY A 135 -13.81 17.75 5.99
N THR A 136 -13.57 18.80 6.78
CA THR A 136 -12.22 19.25 7.12
C THR A 136 -12.03 19.19 8.63
N LEU A 137 -11.00 18.46 9.07
CA LEU A 137 -10.56 18.44 10.45
C LEU A 137 -9.12 18.95 10.53
N ASN A 138 -8.90 20.02 11.29
CA ASN A 138 -7.58 20.51 11.63
C ASN A 138 -7.31 20.26 13.11
N VAL A 139 -6.26 19.53 13.45
CA VAL A 139 -5.82 19.28 14.83
C VAL A 139 -4.45 19.92 15.02
N VAL A 140 -4.34 20.82 16.00
CA VAL A 140 -3.12 21.60 16.23
C VAL A 140 -2.78 21.60 17.71
N ASN A 141 -1.54 21.21 18.03
CA ASN A 141 -1.03 21.21 19.41
C ASN A 141 -1.89 20.36 20.37
N ALA A 142 -2.51 19.29 19.88
CA ALA A 142 -3.31 18.42 20.73
C ALA A 142 -2.41 17.44 21.50
N THR A 143 -2.84 17.08 22.71
CA THR A 143 -2.32 15.91 23.43
C THR A 143 -3.39 14.83 23.40
N ILE A 144 -3.12 13.74 22.69
CA ILE A 144 -4.04 12.61 22.48
C ILE A 144 -3.38 11.38 23.07
N THR A 145 -3.79 10.95 24.27
CA THR A 145 -3.03 9.94 25.00
C THR A 145 -3.83 8.99 25.87
N GLY A 146 -3.39 7.74 25.96
CA GLY A 146 -3.99 6.76 26.86
C GLY A 146 -5.40 6.35 26.45
N ASN A 147 -5.85 6.64 25.23
CA ASN A 147 -7.19 6.25 24.76
C ASN A 147 -7.24 4.75 24.45
N ASN A 148 -8.45 4.29 24.13
CA ASN A 148 -8.80 2.90 23.88
C ASN A 148 -8.73 2.02 25.13
N THR A 149 -9.02 2.54 26.34
CA THR A 149 -8.75 1.83 27.61
C THR A 149 -9.51 0.52 27.80
N GLU A 150 -10.63 0.33 27.10
CA GLU A 150 -11.47 -0.87 27.20
C GLU A 150 -11.72 -1.56 25.85
N GLY A 151 -11.28 -0.95 24.74
CA GLY A 151 -11.34 -1.53 23.41
C GLY A 151 -10.39 -2.73 23.26
N THR A 152 -10.86 -3.79 22.61
CA THR A 152 -10.00 -4.90 22.16
C THR A 152 -10.22 -5.14 20.66
N GLY A 153 -9.20 -4.93 19.83
CA GLY A 153 -9.27 -5.24 18.39
C GLY A 153 -8.45 -4.30 17.50
N ASP A 154 -8.65 -4.49 16.20
CA ASP A 154 -8.28 -3.54 15.12
C ASP A 154 -9.35 -2.45 15.04
N ASN A 155 -9.06 -1.30 14.41
CA ASN A 155 -9.90 -0.08 14.46
C ASN A 155 -9.90 0.62 15.83
N LEU A 156 -8.74 0.70 16.49
CA LEU A 156 -8.55 1.45 17.73
C LEU A 156 -7.33 2.34 17.55
N ALA A 157 -7.48 3.64 17.73
CA ALA A 157 -6.39 4.58 17.60
C ALA A 157 -6.53 5.84 18.47
N GLY A 158 -5.42 6.54 18.64
CA GLY A 158 -5.47 7.92 19.10
C GLY A 158 -6.32 8.79 18.17
N ILE A 159 -6.11 8.64 16.85
CA ILE A 159 -6.95 9.23 15.81
C ILE A 159 -7.33 8.13 14.82
N ASN A 160 -8.62 7.83 14.71
CA ASN A 160 -9.17 6.82 13.80
C ASN A 160 -10.00 7.50 12.70
N ILE A 161 -9.72 7.17 11.44
CA ILE A 161 -10.37 7.78 10.29
C ILE A 161 -10.90 6.69 9.37
N ASN A 162 -12.21 6.47 9.41
CA ASN A 162 -12.95 5.65 8.46
C ASN A 162 -13.52 6.56 7.38
N SER A 163 -12.96 6.55 6.16
CA SER A 163 -13.38 7.47 5.09
C SER A 163 -13.90 6.75 3.85
N SER A 164 -15.07 7.18 3.36
CA SER A 164 -15.57 6.84 2.02
C SER A 164 -15.19 7.89 0.95
N GLY A 165 -14.40 8.90 1.34
CA GLY A 165 -13.97 10.04 0.52
C GLY A 165 -14.42 11.40 1.08
N GLY A 166 -13.84 12.47 0.55
CA GLY A 166 -14.20 13.85 0.87
C GLY A 166 -13.64 14.38 2.19
N ASN A 167 -12.68 13.68 2.80
CA ASN A 167 -12.01 14.13 4.02
C ASN A 167 -10.71 14.88 3.72
N ILE A 168 -10.52 15.99 4.43
CA ILE A 168 -9.26 16.72 4.52
C ILE A 168 -8.88 16.76 5.99
N VAL A 169 -7.86 15.99 6.39
CA VAL A 169 -7.39 15.96 7.78
C VAL A 169 -5.98 16.50 7.85
N ASN A 170 -5.78 17.52 8.67
CA ASN A 170 -4.47 18.10 8.94
C ASN A 170 -4.17 17.98 10.44
N VAL A 171 -3.10 17.30 10.82
CA VAL A 171 -2.67 17.17 12.21
C VAL A 171 -1.27 17.74 12.34
N SER A 172 -1.08 18.68 13.26
CA SER A 172 0.24 19.29 13.43
C SER A 172 0.62 19.60 14.87
N ASN A 173 1.92 19.60 15.15
CA ASN A 173 2.49 19.96 16.45
C ASN A 173 1.86 19.18 17.61
N SER A 174 1.29 18.00 17.36
CA SER A 174 0.51 17.25 18.33
C SER A 174 1.31 16.07 18.89
N THR A 175 0.99 15.69 20.12
CA THR A 175 1.52 14.46 20.74
C THR A 175 0.43 13.40 20.75
N ILE A 176 0.71 12.26 20.14
CA ILE A 176 -0.19 11.10 20.07
C ILE A 176 0.53 9.92 20.69
N SER A 177 0.16 9.53 21.91
CA SER A 177 0.97 8.56 22.63
C SER A 177 0.23 7.65 23.60
N ASP A 178 0.83 6.49 23.86
CA ASP A 178 0.38 5.59 24.92
C ASP A 178 -1.07 5.10 24.73
N ASN A 179 -1.60 5.11 23.49
CA ASN A 179 -2.93 4.55 23.17
C ASN A 179 -2.84 3.02 23.05
N LEU A 180 -3.93 2.30 23.38
CA LEU A 180 -3.93 0.82 23.31
C LEU A 180 -3.98 0.26 21.89
N GLY A 181 -4.30 1.08 20.89
CA GLY A 181 -4.23 0.72 19.49
C GLY A 181 -3.10 1.44 18.76
N ASP A 182 -3.36 1.89 17.54
CA ASP A 182 -2.42 2.68 16.75
C ASP A 182 -2.33 4.12 17.26
N GLY A 183 -1.27 4.83 16.90
CA GLY A 183 -1.26 6.28 17.06
C GLY A 183 -2.31 6.92 16.17
N VAL A 184 -2.19 6.65 14.87
CA VAL A 184 -3.13 7.10 13.84
C VAL A 184 -3.50 5.91 12.97
N GLU A 185 -4.79 5.71 12.75
CA GLU A 185 -5.31 4.70 11.83
C GLU A 185 -6.18 5.37 10.77
N ILE A 186 -5.92 5.09 9.50
CA ILE A 186 -6.69 5.58 8.37
C ILE A 186 -7.13 4.40 7.52
N ASN A 187 -8.43 4.18 7.45
CA ASN A 187 -9.05 3.23 6.55
C ASN A 187 -9.91 3.96 5.54
N SER A 188 -9.43 4.02 4.29
CA SER A 188 -10.02 4.88 3.27
C SER A 188 -10.33 4.10 2.00
N THR A 189 -11.55 4.29 1.47
CA THR A 189 -11.99 3.70 0.20
C THR A 189 -12.34 4.74 -0.86
N GLY A 190 -12.12 6.03 -0.56
CA GLY A 190 -12.51 7.15 -1.41
C GLY A 190 -11.34 8.02 -1.84
N VAL A 191 -11.63 9.29 -2.10
CA VAL A 191 -10.62 10.33 -2.38
C VAL A 191 -10.56 11.27 -1.18
N SER A 192 -9.46 11.26 -0.45
CA SER A 192 -9.24 12.09 0.73
C SER A 192 -7.79 12.57 0.79
N LEU A 193 -7.54 13.60 1.60
CA LEU A 193 -6.22 14.18 1.83
C LEU A 193 -5.89 14.15 3.32
N TYR A 194 -4.73 13.61 3.65
CA TYR A 194 -4.25 13.47 5.01
C TYR A 194 -2.85 14.06 5.14
N THR A 195 -2.68 15.03 6.04
CA THR A 195 -1.39 15.70 6.27
C THR A 195 -1.03 15.69 7.75
N PHE A 196 0.16 15.18 8.07
CA PHE A 196 0.69 15.10 9.43
C PHE A 196 2.04 15.79 9.51
N THR A 197 2.10 16.94 10.20
CA THR A 197 3.28 17.79 10.26
C THR A 197 3.79 18.02 11.67
N ASP A 198 5.08 17.78 11.92
CA ASP A 198 5.73 18.08 13.21
C ASP A 198 5.05 17.43 14.43
N ASN A 199 4.61 16.18 14.29
CA ASN A 199 3.97 15.44 15.37
C ASN A 199 4.96 14.55 16.11
N LEU A 200 4.65 14.28 17.38
CA LEU A 200 5.29 13.23 18.17
C LEU A 200 4.31 12.07 18.33
N ILE A 201 4.59 10.94 17.68
CA ILE A 201 3.78 9.73 17.75
C ILE A 201 4.60 8.62 18.41
N GLN A 202 4.21 8.20 19.62
CA GLN A 202 5.07 7.31 20.40
C GLN A 202 4.36 6.37 21.37
N ARG A 203 4.98 5.22 21.64
CA ARG A 203 4.53 4.26 22.67
C ARG A 203 3.08 3.82 22.52
N ASN A 204 2.52 3.88 21.31
CA ASN A 204 1.25 3.23 21.05
C ASN A 204 1.47 1.72 21.02
N GLN A 205 0.46 0.95 21.44
CA GLN A 205 0.59 -0.50 21.63
C GLN A 205 0.59 -1.29 20.30
N ARG A 206 0.27 -0.62 19.19
CA ARG A 206 0.38 -1.13 17.84
C ARG A 206 1.33 -0.25 17.01
N ASP A 207 0.91 0.19 15.83
CA ASP A 207 1.71 1.02 14.93
C ASP A 207 1.72 2.47 15.40
N GLY A 208 2.75 3.20 15.00
CA GLY A 208 2.71 4.66 15.08
C GLY A 208 1.64 5.20 14.13
N PHE A 209 1.68 4.75 12.89
CA PHE A 209 0.80 5.21 11.83
C PHE A 209 0.40 4.04 10.95
N GLU A 210 -0.90 3.84 10.74
CA GLU A 210 -1.44 2.86 9.80
C GLU A 210 -2.27 3.56 8.70
N PHE A 211 -1.98 3.22 7.44
CA PHE A 211 -2.71 3.70 6.27
C PHE A 211 -3.19 2.54 5.40
N ALA A 212 -4.45 2.15 5.54
CA ALA A 212 -5.12 1.14 4.75
C ALA A 212 -6.01 1.77 3.66
N GLU A 213 -5.47 1.91 2.46
CA GLU A 213 -6.08 2.60 1.33
C GLU A 213 -6.62 1.64 0.26
N GLY A 214 -7.87 1.83 -0.15
CA GLY A 214 -8.49 1.13 -1.27
C GLY A 214 -9.15 2.02 -2.32
N GLY A 215 -9.04 3.35 -2.18
CA GLY A 215 -9.48 4.36 -3.13
C GLY A 215 -8.29 5.06 -3.80
N SER A 216 -8.32 6.39 -3.78
CA SER A 216 -7.35 7.29 -4.43
C SER A 216 -7.06 8.47 -3.50
N SER A 217 -6.45 8.19 -2.35
CA SER A 217 -6.13 9.20 -1.33
C SER A 217 -4.67 9.59 -1.31
N ASP A 218 -4.42 10.79 -0.81
CA ASP A 218 -3.07 11.32 -0.61
C ASP A 218 -2.74 11.37 0.89
N LEU A 219 -1.61 10.78 1.26
CA LEU A 219 -1.03 10.84 2.60
C LEU A 219 0.30 11.59 2.56
N THR A 220 0.45 12.58 3.43
CA THR A 220 1.72 13.29 3.65
C THR A 220 2.08 13.25 5.13
N ILE A 221 3.25 12.71 5.44
CA ILE A 221 3.87 12.71 6.77
C ILE A 221 5.16 13.50 6.65
N ASN A 222 5.24 14.68 7.27
CA ASN A 222 6.38 15.57 7.07
C ASN A 222 6.87 16.31 8.31
N GLY A 223 8.16 16.64 8.31
CA GLY A 223 8.74 17.62 9.23
C GLY A 223 9.02 18.96 8.54
N THR A 224 8.81 20.08 9.23
CA THR A 224 9.34 21.40 8.82
C THR A 224 10.87 21.47 8.94
N GLY A 225 11.49 20.50 9.63
CA GLY A 225 12.91 20.22 9.58
C GLY A 225 13.20 18.76 9.97
N VAL A 226 14.44 18.30 9.79
CA VAL A 226 14.81 16.92 10.14
C VAL A 226 14.53 16.66 11.62
N GLY A 227 13.63 15.71 11.91
CA GLY A 227 13.30 15.28 13.27
C GLY A 227 12.27 16.11 14.00
N THR A 228 11.63 17.08 13.33
CA THR A 228 10.48 17.77 13.91
C THR A 228 9.23 16.89 13.91
N ASN A 229 9.12 15.97 12.95
CA ASN A 229 8.16 14.87 12.98
C ASN A 229 8.85 13.58 13.42
N LEU A 230 8.39 13.00 14.53
CA LEU A 230 9.04 11.88 15.21
C LEU A 230 8.02 10.77 15.51
N ILE A 231 8.29 9.57 15.00
CA ILE A 231 7.51 8.36 15.22
C ILE A 231 8.40 7.33 15.91
N THR A 232 8.16 7.06 17.19
CA THR A 232 9.14 6.33 18.01
C THR A 232 8.58 5.42 19.07
N ASP A 233 9.28 4.32 19.35
CA ASP A 233 8.98 3.41 20.45
C ASP A 233 7.54 2.86 20.43
N ASN A 234 6.88 2.81 19.27
CA ASN A 234 5.61 2.10 19.11
C ASN A 234 5.87 0.59 19.13
N PHE A 235 4.91 -0.17 19.66
CA PHE A 235 5.10 -1.59 19.96
C PHE A 235 5.22 -2.45 18.72
N PHE A 236 4.53 -2.08 17.64
CA PHE A 236 4.59 -2.76 16.36
C PHE A 236 5.40 -1.91 15.35
N ARG A 237 4.85 -1.48 14.23
CA ARG A 237 5.61 -0.72 13.22
C ARG A 237 5.71 0.75 13.57
N GLY A 238 6.65 1.44 12.92
CA GLY A 238 6.62 2.90 12.90
C GLY A 238 5.49 3.40 12.01
N ILE A 239 5.55 3.02 10.73
CA ILE A 239 4.57 3.36 9.70
C ILE A 239 4.21 2.09 8.93
N ASP A 240 2.93 1.77 8.84
CA ASP A 240 2.37 0.73 7.98
C ASP A 240 1.50 1.35 6.89
N ILE A 241 1.78 1.00 5.63
CA ILE A 241 1.09 1.50 4.45
C ILE A 241 0.64 0.31 3.63
N ILE A 242 -0.67 0.18 3.46
CA ILE A 242 -1.29 -0.85 2.65
C ILE A 242 -2.16 -0.18 1.60
N VAL A 243 -1.72 -0.24 0.35
CA VAL A 243 -2.50 0.19 -0.82
C VAL A 243 -3.01 -1.04 -1.52
N ALA A 244 -4.28 -1.36 -1.30
CA ALA A 244 -4.88 -2.59 -1.77
C ALA A 244 -6.31 -2.39 -2.29
N THR A 245 -6.46 -2.52 -3.62
CA THR A 245 -7.73 -2.32 -4.31
C THR A 245 -7.78 -3.05 -5.64
N SER A 246 -9.01 -3.40 -6.05
CA SER A 246 -9.26 -3.97 -7.37
C SER A 246 -9.47 -2.89 -8.44
N ASN A 247 -9.68 -1.64 -8.04
CA ASN A 247 -10.07 -0.54 -8.93
C ASN A 247 -8.85 0.15 -9.55
N PRO A 248 -9.02 0.81 -10.73
CA PRO A 248 -7.99 1.60 -11.36
C PRO A 248 -7.82 2.96 -10.67
N THR A 249 -7.25 2.96 -9.46
CA THR A 249 -7.03 4.15 -8.65
C THR A 249 -5.57 4.31 -8.28
N VAL A 250 -5.13 5.56 -8.12
CA VAL A 250 -3.76 5.90 -7.76
C VAL A 250 -3.77 6.64 -6.44
N SER A 251 -2.98 6.17 -5.49
CA SER A 251 -2.77 6.85 -4.20
C SER A 251 -1.36 7.42 -4.12
N THR A 252 -1.20 8.56 -3.45
CA THR A 252 0.11 9.16 -3.24
C THR A 252 0.48 9.10 -1.76
N VAL A 253 1.70 8.68 -1.47
CA VAL A 253 2.25 8.71 -0.11
C VAL A 253 3.57 9.46 -0.13
N ASN A 254 3.67 10.50 0.69
CA ASN A 254 4.88 11.30 0.86
C ASN A 254 5.34 11.23 2.31
N ILE A 255 6.60 10.83 2.54
CA ILE A 255 7.25 10.82 3.85
C ILE A 255 8.53 11.67 3.73
N ASP A 256 8.57 12.82 4.39
CA ASP A 256 9.69 13.75 4.29
C ASP A 256 10.16 14.25 5.66
N ASN A 257 11.46 14.44 5.83
CA ASN A 257 12.05 15.02 7.05
C ASN A 257 11.59 14.34 8.37
N THR A 258 11.25 13.06 8.33
CA THR A 258 10.68 12.31 9.46
C THR A 258 11.70 11.38 10.10
N GLN A 259 11.65 11.26 11.42
CA GLN A 259 12.41 10.28 12.18
C GLN A 259 11.51 9.11 12.59
N VAL A 260 11.88 7.89 12.19
CA VAL A 260 11.20 6.65 12.57
C VAL A 260 12.17 5.78 13.35
N LEU A 261 12.01 5.76 14.68
CA LEU A 261 13.04 5.26 15.59
C LEU A 261 12.50 4.20 16.55
N ARG A 262 13.24 3.10 16.73
CA ARG A 262 13.00 2.14 17.83
C ARG A 262 11.59 1.53 17.90
N ASN A 263 10.86 1.51 16.79
CA ASN A 263 9.57 0.82 16.73
C ASN A 263 9.79 -0.69 16.66
N GLY A 264 8.86 -1.50 17.16
CA GLY A 264 8.85 -2.95 16.92
C GLY A 264 9.88 -3.75 17.71
N ARG A 265 10.48 -3.15 18.74
CA ARG A 265 11.63 -3.73 19.46
C ARG A 265 11.28 -4.91 20.37
N LEU A 266 10.01 -5.07 20.75
CA LEU A 266 9.57 -6.15 21.63
C LEU A 266 9.36 -7.45 20.85
N SER A 267 10.01 -8.51 21.32
CA SER A 267 10.23 -9.79 20.62
C SER A 267 9.00 -10.60 20.22
N VAL A 268 7.81 -10.14 20.56
CA VAL A 268 6.55 -10.83 20.24
C VAL A 268 5.88 -10.26 18.99
N PHE A 269 6.15 -9.00 18.62
CA PHE A 269 5.42 -8.34 17.56
C PHE A 269 6.25 -8.11 16.28
N ASN A 270 7.57 -7.91 16.34
CA ASN A 270 8.46 -7.88 15.15
C ASN A 270 7.98 -6.93 14.03
N GLY A 271 7.82 -5.64 14.35
CA GLY A 271 7.43 -4.62 13.37
C GLY A 271 8.63 -3.93 12.71
N GLU A 272 8.45 -3.46 11.48
CA GLU A 272 9.41 -2.66 10.72
C GLU A 272 9.39 -1.17 11.12
N GLY A 273 10.40 -0.41 10.68
CA GLY A 273 10.34 1.05 10.72
C GLY A 273 9.24 1.57 9.80
N VAL A 274 9.38 1.29 8.50
CA VAL A 274 8.37 1.62 7.49
C VAL A 274 8.07 0.38 6.67
N TYR A 275 6.81 -0.06 6.68
CA TYR A 275 6.32 -1.20 5.93
C TYR A 275 5.35 -0.72 4.85
N VAL A 276 5.56 -1.14 3.61
CA VAL A 276 4.72 -0.77 2.46
C VAL A 276 4.29 -2.03 1.73
N VAL A 277 2.98 -2.23 1.59
CA VAL A 277 2.37 -3.29 0.80
C VAL A 277 1.51 -2.69 -0.29
N PHE A 278 1.84 -2.97 -1.53
CA PHE A 278 1.01 -2.71 -2.69
C PHE A 278 0.36 -4.01 -3.17
N SER A 279 -0.96 -4.06 -3.31
CA SER A 279 -1.68 -5.29 -3.63
C SER A 279 -2.89 -5.08 -4.54
N SER A 280 -3.15 -6.04 -5.42
CA SER A 280 -4.42 -6.13 -6.16
C SER A 280 -5.53 -6.84 -5.37
N ASP A 281 -5.21 -7.45 -4.23
CA ASP A 281 -6.17 -8.13 -3.37
C ASP A 281 -6.63 -7.21 -2.24
N ALA A 282 -7.89 -6.77 -2.29
CA ALA A 282 -8.48 -5.94 -1.24
C ALA A 282 -8.54 -6.65 0.13
N ALA A 283 -8.46 -7.99 0.17
CA ALA A 283 -8.35 -8.73 1.43
C ALA A 283 -7.11 -8.33 2.25
N GLN A 284 -6.08 -7.79 1.60
CA GLN A 284 -4.87 -7.30 2.26
C GLN A 284 -5.15 -6.16 3.28
N ARG A 285 -6.26 -5.42 3.14
CA ARG A 285 -6.66 -4.39 4.13
C ARG A 285 -7.47 -4.92 5.30
N THR A 286 -7.86 -6.19 5.28
CA THR A 286 -8.69 -6.74 6.35
C THR A 286 -7.82 -7.05 7.57
N ALA A 287 -8.45 -7.04 8.75
CA ALA A 287 -7.87 -7.48 10.04
C ALA A 287 -7.01 -8.75 9.95
N ALA A 288 -7.37 -9.70 9.08
CA ALA A 288 -6.65 -10.95 8.92
C ALA A 288 -5.26 -10.81 8.27
N PHE A 289 -4.98 -9.68 7.60
CA PHE A 289 -3.76 -9.46 6.83
C PHE A 289 -3.03 -8.17 7.15
N ARG A 290 -3.74 -7.15 7.64
CA ARG A 290 -3.24 -5.80 7.83
C ARG A 290 -2.03 -5.79 8.78
N ASP A 291 -2.21 -6.40 9.95
CA ASP A 291 -1.18 -6.46 11.00
C ASP A 291 -0.32 -7.71 10.97
N ASN A 292 -0.34 -8.46 9.86
CA ASN A 292 0.48 -9.65 9.79
C ASN A 292 1.95 -9.24 9.77
N GLN A 293 2.76 -9.96 10.55
CA GLN A 293 4.22 -9.86 10.47
C GLN A 293 4.66 -10.01 9.01
N ALA A 294 5.66 -9.24 8.59
CA ALA A 294 6.08 -9.25 7.20
C ALA A 294 6.57 -10.64 6.73
N SER A 295 7.02 -11.50 7.66
CA SER A 295 7.39 -12.90 7.38
C SER A 295 6.23 -13.81 6.94
N LEU A 296 4.99 -13.40 7.13
CA LEU A 296 3.81 -14.18 6.74
C LEU A 296 3.45 -13.97 5.27
N ALA A 297 2.71 -14.95 4.72
CA ALA A 297 2.21 -14.88 3.36
C ALA A 297 1.14 -13.78 3.22
N LEU A 298 1.25 -12.99 2.16
CA LEU A 298 0.28 -11.96 1.80
C LEU A 298 -0.92 -12.53 1.03
N ALA A 299 -2.00 -11.77 1.00
CA ALA A 299 -3.22 -12.13 0.29
C ALA A 299 -2.97 -12.19 -1.23
N ASN A 300 -3.58 -13.16 -1.92
CA ASN A 300 -3.34 -13.43 -3.34
C ASN A 300 -4.60 -13.75 -4.17
N GLY A 301 -5.76 -13.31 -3.69
CA GLY A 301 -7.08 -13.51 -4.31
C GLY A 301 -7.52 -12.38 -5.25
N GLY A 302 -6.68 -11.37 -5.51
CA GLY A 302 -7.00 -10.26 -6.41
C GLY A 302 -7.35 -10.73 -7.84
N ALA A 303 -8.17 -9.94 -8.55
CA ALA A 303 -8.53 -10.28 -9.92
C ALA A 303 -7.35 -10.05 -10.87
N VAL A 304 -7.25 -10.90 -11.90
CA VAL A 304 -6.17 -10.84 -12.92
C VAL A 304 -6.05 -9.45 -13.54
N ASN A 305 -7.18 -8.76 -13.76
CA ASN A 305 -7.25 -7.45 -14.39
C ASN A 305 -7.36 -6.27 -13.41
N SER A 306 -7.07 -6.48 -12.12
CA SER A 306 -7.04 -5.39 -11.13
C SER A 306 -5.89 -4.41 -11.41
N ARG A 307 -6.13 -3.12 -11.16
CA ARG A 307 -5.30 -2.02 -11.65
C ARG A 307 -4.93 -0.95 -10.59
N PRO A 308 -4.54 -1.33 -9.37
CA PRO A 308 -4.11 -0.35 -8.38
C PRO A 308 -2.84 0.38 -8.84
N GLY A 309 -2.64 1.60 -8.33
CA GLY A 309 -1.44 2.40 -8.51
C GLY A 309 -1.00 3.07 -7.21
N LEU A 310 0.32 3.19 -7.03
CA LEU A 310 0.92 3.90 -5.90
C LEU A 310 2.07 4.78 -6.39
N ILE A 311 2.02 6.06 -6.02
CA ILE A 311 3.16 6.97 -6.07
C ILE A 311 3.70 7.10 -4.64
N PHE A 312 4.92 6.62 -4.40
CA PHE A 312 5.53 6.60 -3.08
C PHE A 312 6.79 7.46 -3.05
N ASN A 313 6.85 8.46 -2.19
CA ASN A 313 8.01 9.32 -2.03
C ASN A 313 8.50 9.29 -0.58
N MET A 314 9.78 9.00 -0.39
CA MET A 314 10.45 8.98 0.91
C MET A 314 11.76 9.76 0.79
N THR A 315 11.83 10.94 1.42
CA THR A 315 12.99 11.83 1.29
C THR A 315 13.48 12.38 2.62
N ASN A 316 14.80 12.55 2.81
CA ASN A 316 15.40 13.16 4.01
C ASN A 316 14.99 12.53 5.36
N ASN A 317 14.69 11.23 5.38
CA ASN A 317 14.25 10.56 6.60
C ASN A 317 15.40 9.87 7.34
N ILE A 318 15.20 9.62 8.63
CA ILE A 318 16.08 8.78 9.45
C ILE A 318 15.25 7.60 9.97
N ILE A 319 15.58 6.39 9.51
CA ILE A 319 14.88 5.15 9.85
C ILE A 319 15.86 4.24 10.59
N ASN A 320 15.89 4.33 11.92
CA ASN A 320 16.95 3.71 12.72
C ASN A 320 16.46 2.88 13.91
N ASN A 321 17.20 1.82 14.20
CA ASN A 321 16.98 0.95 15.36
C ASN A 321 15.60 0.30 15.42
N ASN A 322 14.94 0.08 14.27
CA ASN A 322 13.63 -0.53 14.21
C ASN A 322 13.70 -2.07 14.17
N GLY A 323 12.64 -2.66 14.71
CA GLY A 323 12.29 -4.06 14.64
C GLY A 323 13.21 -5.06 15.33
N GLN A 324 12.98 -6.31 14.96
CA GLN A 324 13.74 -7.51 15.34
C GLN A 324 13.86 -8.36 14.07
N ALA A 325 15.03 -8.97 13.83
CA ALA A 325 15.27 -9.75 12.62
C ALA A 325 14.58 -11.11 12.78
N VAL A 326 13.36 -11.25 12.26
CA VAL A 326 12.59 -12.48 12.43
C VAL A 326 11.96 -12.93 11.11
N GLY A 327 12.16 -14.21 10.79
CA GLY A 327 11.58 -14.85 9.61
C GLY A 327 12.36 -14.61 8.31
N ASN A 328 11.69 -14.89 7.19
CA ASN A 328 12.32 -14.99 5.86
C ASN A 328 12.51 -13.64 5.16
N ILE A 329 11.90 -12.55 5.65
CA ILE A 329 12.08 -11.21 5.08
C ILE A 329 13.39 -10.56 5.51
N GLY A 330 14.03 -11.02 6.60
CA GLY A 330 15.43 -10.70 6.89
C GLY A 330 15.79 -9.22 7.07
N GLY A 331 14.83 -8.30 7.20
CA GLY A 331 15.08 -6.86 7.39
C GLY A 331 13.91 -6.15 8.06
N ALA A 332 14.21 -5.05 8.75
CA ALA A 332 13.23 -4.34 9.59
C ALA A 332 13.32 -2.80 9.55
N GLY A 333 14.15 -2.24 8.66
CA GLY A 333 14.19 -0.79 8.44
C GLY A 333 13.02 -0.34 7.56
N PHE A 334 13.29 -0.14 6.28
CA PHE A 334 12.28 0.10 5.25
C PHE A 334 12.05 -1.14 4.41
N VAL A 335 10.80 -1.59 4.33
CA VAL A 335 10.41 -2.78 3.58
C VAL A 335 9.27 -2.43 2.63
N MET A 336 9.47 -2.68 1.34
CA MET A 336 8.45 -2.49 0.31
C MET A 336 8.16 -3.80 -0.42
N ARG A 337 6.89 -4.20 -0.40
CA ARG A 337 6.40 -5.43 -1.04
C ARG A 337 5.39 -5.07 -2.13
N VAL A 338 5.70 -5.49 -3.36
CA VAL A 338 4.93 -5.11 -4.55
C VAL A 338 4.21 -6.32 -5.15
N GLY A 339 2.89 -6.29 -5.07
CA GLY A 339 2.00 -7.30 -5.60
C GLY A 339 1.82 -7.24 -7.12
N THR A 340 1.48 -8.38 -7.72
CA THR A 340 1.11 -8.47 -9.14
C THR A 340 -0.20 -7.75 -9.47
N SER A 341 -0.24 -7.05 -10.60
CA SER A 341 -1.43 -6.35 -11.10
C SER A 341 -1.49 -6.33 -12.64
N PHE A 342 -2.65 -5.96 -13.18
CA PHE A 342 -2.90 -5.66 -14.60
C PHE A 342 -2.45 -6.73 -15.60
N GLY A 343 -2.86 -7.98 -15.36
CA GLY A 343 -2.79 -9.04 -16.36
C GLY A 343 -4.00 -9.07 -17.29
N GLY A 344 -4.23 -10.22 -17.92
CA GLY A 344 -5.40 -10.42 -18.78
C GLY A 344 -5.32 -9.71 -20.13
N LEU A 345 -4.12 -9.26 -20.53
CA LEU A 345 -3.87 -8.65 -21.83
C LEU A 345 -3.81 -9.73 -22.92
N GLY A 346 -3.92 -9.30 -24.17
CA GLY A 346 -3.80 -10.17 -25.33
C GLY A 346 -2.37 -10.70 -25.51
N PHE A 347 -2.23 -11.80 -26.26
CA PHE A 347 -0.97 -12.52 -26.43
C PHE A 347 0.10 -11.79 -27.26
N THR A 348 -0.22 -10.64 -27.84
CA THR A 348 0.73 -9.77 -28.55
C THR A 348 1.20 -8.59 -27.69
N THR A 349 0.70 -8.46 -26.46
CA THR A 349 1.01 -7.33 -25.59
C THR A 349 2.05 -7.76 -24.55
N PRO A 350 3.25 -7.15 -24.53
CA PRO A 350 4.31 -7.53 -23.60
C PRO A 350 3.97 -7.21 -22.14
N GLY A 351 2.99 -6.33 -21.90
CA GLY A 351 2.76 -5.68 -20.61
C GLY A 351 3.32 -4.27 -20.64
N PHE A 352 3.41 -3.64 -19.46
CA PHE A 352 3.80 -2.25 -19.31
C PHE A 352 4.68 -2.09 -18.07
N PHE A 353 5.48 -1.03 -18.02
CA PHE A 353 6.12 -0.61 -16.78
C PHE A 353 5.17 0.18 -15.88
N ALA A 354 5.55 0.42 -14.63
CA ALA A 354 4.69 1.14 -13.69
C ALA A 354 4.42 2.59 -14.16
N SER A 355 5.45 3.28 -14.64
CA SER A 355 5.37 4.67 -15.13
C SER A 355 4.56 4.85 -16.40
N ASP A 356 4.40 3.80 -17.20
CA ASP A 356 3.71 3.90 -18.51
C ASP A 356 2.20 4.04 -18.33
N THR A 357 1.65 3.39 -17.31
CA THR A 357 0.19 3.30 -17.10
C THR A 357 -0.27 3.69 -15.70
N LEU A 358 0.67 3.97 -14.78
CA LEU A 358 0.43 4.18 -13.35
C LEU A 358 -0.25 2.97 -12.66
N ASP A 359 -0.12 1.78 -13.23
CA ASP A 359 -0.53 0.54 -12.60
C ASP A 359 0.73 -0.13 -12.02
N GLY A 360 0.82 -0.31 -10.71
CA GLY A 360 2.06 -0.68 -10.02
C GLY A 360 2.58 0.44 -9.10
N VAL A 361 3.87 0.41 -8.79
CA VAL A 361 4.50 1.38 -7.88
C VAL A 361 5.50 2.26 -8.64
N VAL A 362 5.34 3.57 -8.53
CA VAL A 362 6.38 4.55 -8.90
C VAL A 362 6.92 5.13 -7.60
N ALA A 363 8.20 4.89 -7.31
CA ALA A 363 8.81 5.22 -6.04
C ALA A 363 10.01 6.17 -6.19
N THR A 364 10.10 7.16 -5.31
CA THR A 364 11.29 7.97 -5.09
C THR A 364 11.74 7.78 -3.66
N VAL A 365 12.93 7.21 -3.46
CA VAL A 365 13.52 7.00 -2.13
C VAL A 365 14.89 7.66 -2.16
N THR A 366 14.99 8.85 -1.59
CA THR A 366 16.19 9.68 -1.74
C THR A 366 16.69 10.33 -0.46
N ASP A 367 18.00 10.45 -0.31
CA ASP A 367 18.63 11.20 0.78
C ASP A 367 18.20 10.73 2.19
N ASN A 368 17.88 9.44 2.33
CA ASN A 368 17.52 8.86 3.62
C ASN A 368 18.73 8.22 4.31
N SER A 369 18.70 8.20 5.64
CA SER A 369 19.60 7.41 6.46
C SER A 369 18.85 6.23 7.06
N PHE A 370 19.38 5.05 6.83
CA PHE A 370 18.97 3.81 7.48
C PHE A 370 20.12 3.33 8.36
N GLY A 371 19.84 2.71 9.50
CA GLY A 371 20.93 2.12 10.28
C GLY A 371 20.51 1.58 11.64
N GLY A 372 21.26 0.56 12.07
CA GLY A 372 21.00 -0.14 13.33
C GLY A 372 19.65 -0.86 13.37
N ASN A 373 18.95 -0.99 12.23
CA ASN A 373 17.75 -1.80 12.14
C ASN A 373 18.14 -3.28 12.22
N ALA A 374 17.19 -4.12 12.63
CA ALA A 374 17.45 -5.54 12.71
C ALA A 374 17.38 -6.19 11.31
N GLY A 375 18.44 -6.90 10.90
CA GLY A 375 18.55 -7.46 9.55
C GLY A 375 18.90 -6.38 8.53
N ALA A 376 18.48 -6.55 7.27
CA ALA A 376 18.64 -5.56 6.23
C ALA A 376 17.92 -4.25 6.59
N ASP A 377 18.57 -3.13 6.28
CA ASP A 377 18.02 -1.80 6.48
C ASP A 377 16.96 -1.46 5.44
N VAL A 378 17.13 -1.95 4.22
CA VAL A 378 16.19 -1.74 3.12
C VAL A 378 15.92 -3.06 2.43
N VAL A 379 14.64 -3.35 2.19
CA VAL A 379 14.18 -4.55 1.50
C VAL A 379 13.18 -4.21 0.42
N PHE A 380 13.38 -4.77 -0.77
CA PHE A 380 12.38 -4.79 -1.84
C PHE A 380 12.01 -6.23 -2.18
N GLU A 381 10.71 -6.51 -2.27
CA GLU A 381 10.21 -7.84 -2.61
C GLU A 381 9.00 -7.73 -3.55
N SER A 382 8.85 -8.67 -4.48
CA SER A 382 7.57 -8.85 -5.17
C SER A 382 6.85 -10.10 -4.70
N PHE A 383 5.53 -10.09 -4.78
CA PHE A 383 4.71 -11.25 -4.47
C PHE A 383 3.50 -11.34 -5.42
N ARG A 384 2.90 -12.52 -5.50
CA ARG A 384 1.67 -12.71 -6.27
C ARG A 384 0.49 -12.21 -5.43
N SER A 385 -0.18 -11.14 -5.86
CA SER A 385 -1.41 -10.63 -5.22
C SER A 385 -2.69 -10.96 -5.97
N THR A 386 -2.62 -11.75 -7.03
CA THR A 386 -3.77 -12.10 -7.87
C THR A 386 -3.89 -13.61 -8.04
N VAL A 387 -5.10 -14.06 -8.35
CA VAL A 387 -5.34 -15.44 -8.76
C VAL A 387 -4.58 -15.79 -10.04
N ASN A 388 -4.41 -17.08 -10.30
CA ASN A 388 -3.86 -17.52 -11.58
C ASN A 388 -4.77 -17.07 -12.74
N PRO A 389 -4.21 -16.60 -13.86
CA PRO A 389 -4.98 -16.44 -15.09
C PRO A 389 -5.64 -17.74 -15.53
N ASN A 390 -6.75 -17.64 -16.25
CA ASN A 390 -7.44 -18.80 -16.80
C ASN A 390 -6.51 -19.57 -17.74
N THR A 391 -6.61 -20.91 -17.71
CA THR A 391 -5.91 -21.77 -18.66
C THR A 391 -6.32 -21.41 -20.08
N THR A 392 -5.33 -21.18 -20.95
CA THR A 392 -5.58 -20.88 -22.36
C THR A 392 -6.00 -22.15 -23.10
N GLY A 393 -7.14 -22.09 -23.78
CA GLY A 393 -7.62 -23.15 -24.66
C GLY A 393 -7.36 -22.86 -26.14
N GLY A 394 -7.93 -23.69 -27.01
CA GLY A 394 -7.82 -23.54 -28.46
C GLY A 394 -6.72 -24.39 -29.05
N THR A 395 -6.28 -24.02 -30.26
CA THR A 395 -5.34 -24.83 -31.05
C THR A 395 -4.05 -24.06 -31.24
N TRP A 396 -2.94 -24.71 -30.91
CA TRP A 396 -1.60 -24.32 -31.34
C TRP A 396 -1.00 -25.59 -31.95
N ASP A 397 -1.16 -25.72 -33.26
CA ASP A 397 -0.81 -26.90 -34.02
C ASP A 397 -0.17 -26.45 -35.33
N ASP A 398 0.96 -27.04 -35.68
CA ASP A 398 1.70 -26.79 -36.90
C ASP A 398 1.34 -27.82 -37.99
N GLN A 399 0.58 -28.89 -37.70
CA GLN A 399 0.10 -29.92 -38.65
C GLN A 399 1.08 -30.32 -39.76
N ASP A 400 2.38 -30.20 -39.51
CA ASP A 400 3.34 -30.17 -40.58
C ASP A 400 3.50 -31.57 -41.18
N THR A 401 3.38 -31.64 -42.50
CA THR A 401 3.63 -32.89 -43.25
C THR A 401 5.08 -32.88 -43.75
N ALA A 402 5.70 -34.03 -44.01
CA ALA A 402 6.99 -34.06 -44.72
C ALA A 402 6.74 -34.00 -46.23
N VAL A 403 7.02 -32.91 -46.96
CA VAL A 403 7.76 -31.65 -46.66
C VAL A 403 6.86 -30.57 -46.05
N ARG A 404 7.41 -29.75 -45.13
CA ARG A 404 6.73 -28.68 -44.36
C ARG A 404 5.68 -27.94 -45.18
N ASP A 405 4.46 -27.83 -44.66
CA ASP A 405 3.34 -27.15 -45.30
C ASP A 405 2.76 -26.08 -44.38
N ASN A 406 3.42 -24.93 -44.34
CA ASN A 406 2.96 -23.79 -43.55
C ASN A 406 1.50 -23.36 -43.86
N THR A 407 0.83 -23.85 -44.91
CA THR A 407 -0.58 -23.50 -45.16
C THR A 407 -1.57 -24.23 -44.24
N ASN A 408 -1.14 -25.24 -43.50
CA ASN A 408 -1.98 -26.00 -42.56
C ASN A 408 -1.74 -25.66 -41.07
N ASP A 409 -0.70 -24.88 -40.78
CA ASP A 409 -0.45 -24.19 -39.51
C ASP A 409 -1.73 -23.55 -38.92
N THR A 410 -2.08 -23.92 -37.69
CA THR A 410 -3.21 -23.35 -36.95
C THR A 410 -2.79 -22.75 -35.60
N PHE A 411 -2.95 -21.42 -35.49
CA PHE A 411 -2.82 -20.69 -34.23
C PHE A 411 -4.13 -19.97 -33.89
N ASN A 412 -4.92 -20.55 -32.99
CA ASN A 412 -6.23 -20.05 -32.60
C ASN A 412 -6.44 -20.19 -31.07
N PRO A 413 -5.79 -19.32 -30.26
CA PRO A 413 -5.98 -19.30 -28.81
C PRO A 413 -7.40 -18.85 -28.45
N THR A 414 -7.98 -19.50 -27.44
CA THR A 414 -9.25 -19.09 -26.84
C THR A 414 -9.07 -18.86 -25.34
N GLY A 415 -9.57 -17.73 -24.85
CA GLY A 415 -9.49 -17.40 -23.42
C GLY A 415 -8.08 -17.05 -22.91
N PHE A 416 -7.11 -16.78 -23.80
CA PHE A 416 -5.76 -16.35 -23.38
C PHE A 416 -5.82 -15.09 -22.51
N GLN A 417 -5.03 -15.10 -21.43
CA GLN A 417 -4.82 -13.97 -20.54
C GLN A 417 -3.33 -13.88 -20.20
N SER A 418 -2.71 -12.73 -20.42
CA SER A 418 -1.34 -12.49 -19.93
C SER A 418 -1.29 -12.66 -18.40
N ASP A 419 -0.13 -13.05 -17.88
CA ASP A 419 0.12 -13.05 -16.43
C ASP A 419 0.10 -11.59 -15.90
N PRO A 420 -0.52 -11.33 -14.74
CA PRO A 420 -0.36 -10.06 -14.02
C PRO A 420 1.08 -9.86 -13.57
N LEU A 421 1.56 -8.62 -13.56
CA LEU A 421 2.97 -8.30 -13.30
C LEU A 421 3.14 -7.50 -12.00
N ALA A 422 4.18 -7.79 -11.23
CA ALA A 422 4.66 -6.93 -10.16
C ALA A 422 5.61 -5.88 -10.75
N ARG A 423 5.32 -4.58 -10.53
CA ARG A 423 5.94 -3.49 -11.28
C ARG A 423 6.37 -2.37 -10.34
N LEU A 424 7.65 -2.01 -10.40
CA LEU A 424 8.26 -1.00 -9.55
C LEU A 424 9.25 -0.17 -10.38
N ASP A 425 8.97 1.12 -10.52
CA ASP A 425 9.93 2.07 -11.06
C ASP A 425 10.48 2.91 -9.92
N LEU A 426 11.77 2.76 -9.63
CA LEU A 426 12.40 3.28 -8.43
C LEU A 426 13.51 4.28 -8.76
N ILE A 427 13.40 5.50 -8.23
CA ILE A 427 14.52 6.41 -8.08
C ILE A 427 15.12 6.17 -6.70
N PHE A 428 16.33 5.63 -6.63
CA PHE A 428 17.01 5.29 -5.37
C PHE A 428 18.38 5.97 -5.32
N ASN A 429 18.45 7.14 -4.68
CA ASN A 429 19.61 8.04 -4.77
C ASN A 429 19.98 8.68 -3.43
N GLY A 430 21.27 8.88 -3.16
CA GLY A 430 21.74 9.59 -1.96
C GLY A 430 21.45 8.88 -0.63
N ASN A 431 20.97 7.64 -0.65
CA ASN A 431 20.65 6.90 0.57
C ASN A 431 21.91 6.32 1.21
N VAL A 432 21.93 6.28 2.53
CA VAL A 432 23.00 5.66 3.31
C VAL A 432 22.43 4.61 4.26
N GLY A 433 23.13 3.49 4.41
CA GLY A 433 22.76 2.43 5.34
C GLY A 433 23.85 1.39 5.52
N ASP A 434 23.56 0.35 6.30
CA ASP A 434 24.46 -0.77 6.54
C ASP A 434 24.23 -1.89 5.51
N GLU A 435 22.99 -2.31 5.27
CA GLU A 435 22.63 -3.44 4.37
C GLU A 435 21.38 -3.16 3.51
N LEU A 436 21.49 -3.41 2.20
CA LEU A 436 20.38 -3.35 1.24
C LEU A 436 20.14 -4.74 0.64
N ASP A 437 18.91 -5.24 0.76
CA ASP A 437 18.45 -6.47 0.11
C ASP A 437 17.40 -6.13 -0.95
N ALA A 438 17.89 -5.84 -2.16
CA ALA A 438 17.04 -5.42 -3.28
C ALA A 438 16.64 -6.56 -4.22
N THR A 439 17.36 -7.69 -4.22
CA THR A 439 17.15 -8.75 -5.23
C THR A 439 16.83 -10.08 -4.57
N ARG A 440 15.59 -10.55 -4.76
CA ARG A 440 15.06 -11.77 -4.15
C ARG A 440 14.26 -12.60 -5.15
N GLN A 441 14.02 -13.86 -4.79
CA GLN A 441 12.95 -14.62 -5.42
C GLN A 441 11.62 -13.86 -5.20
N GLY A 442 10.98 -13.54 -6.31
CA GLY A 442 9.79 -12.70 -6.34
C GLY A 442 8.56 -13.43 -6.86
N ALA A 443 7.56 -12.66 -7.28
CA ALA A 443 6.30 -13.14 -7.80
C ALA A 443 6.48 -14.04 -9.04
N PHE A 444 5.72 -15.13 -9.11
CA PHE A 444 5.64 -15.98 -10.30
C PHE A 444 4.29 -16.67 -10.43
N TYR A 445 3.99 -17.17 -11.63
CA TYR A 445 2.88 -18.08 -11.91
C TYR A 445 3.40 -19.41 -12.40
N ASN A 446 2.79 -20.49 -11.95
CA ASN A 446 3.16 -21.85 -12.35
C ASN A 446 1.93 -22.73 -12.61
N ASN A 447 0.76 -22.13 -12.87
CA ASN A 447 -0.38 -22.89 -13.38
C ASN A 447 0.00 -23.53 -14.71
N ASP A 448 -0.45 -24.78 -14.90
CA ASP A 448 -0.13 -25.58 -16.07
C ASP A 448 -0.71 -24.95 -17.34
N GLU A 449 0.20 -24.52 -18.21
CA GLU A 449 -0.05 -23.78 -19.45
C GLU A 449 0.89 -24.30 -20.54
N ALA A 450 1.00 -25.63 -20.61
CA ALA A 450 1.92 -26.31 -21.49
C ALA A 450 1.75 -25.93 -22.96
N VAL A 451 0.61 -25.41 -23.43
CA VAL A 451 0.43 -25.13 -24.87
C VAL A 451 0.77 -23.68 -25.20
N PHE A 452 0.26 -22.71 -24.44
CA PHE A 452 0.34 -21.30 -24.82
C PHE A 452 1.44 -20.53 -24.09
N LYS A 453 1.57 -20.63 -22.76
CA LYS A 453 2.58 -19.84 -22.03
C LYS A 453 3.91 -20.57 -21.83
N SER A 454 3.89 -21.89 -21.97
CA SER A 454 5.02 -22.77 -21.63
C SER A 454 5.13 -23.93 -22.62
N ARG A 455 4.96 -23.67 -23.93
CA ARG A 455 5.11 -24.71 -24.97
C ARG A 455 6.39 -25.50 -24.78
N THR A 456 6.24 -26.81 -24.58
CA THR A 456 7.36 -27.70 -24.31
C THR A 456 7.83 -28.41 -25.57
N GLN A 457 9.07 -28.91 -25.52
CA GLN A 457 9.67 -29.76 -26.55
C GLN A 457 8.99 -31.14 -26.70
N SER A 458 8.07 -31.50 -25.81
CA SER A 458 7.43 -32.83 -25.84
C SER A 458 6.05 -32.83 -26.53
N GLN A 459 5.60 -31.65 -26.94
CA GLN A 459 4.26 -31.45 -27.51
C GLN A 459 4.24 -31.43 -29.02
N ASP A 460 5.39 -31.58 -29.65
CA ASP A 460 5.48 -32.03 -31.02
C ASP A 460 5.11 -33.53 -31.10
N THR A 461 4.27 -33.87 -32.07
CA THR A 461 3.81 -35.24 -32.36
C THR A 461 4.40 -35.80 -33.66
N ALA A 462 5.62 -35.38 -34.04
CA ALA A 462 6.61 -36.13 -34.79
C ALA A 462 6.11 -36.90 -36.04
N THR A 463 5.51 -36.19 -36.99
CA THR A 463 5.28 -36.73 -38.36
C THR A 463 6.22 -36.17 -39.42
N ASP A 464 7.07 -35.24 -39.03
CA ASP A 464 8.13 -34.59 -39.80
C ASP A 464 9.42 -35.44 -39.77
N ALA A 465 10.08 -35.54 -40.92
CA ALA A 465 11.27 -36.37 -41.07
C ALA A 465 12.47 -35.68 -40.38
N PRO A 466 13.39 -36.44 -39.75
CA PRO A 466 14.45 -35.92 -38.86
C PRO A 466 15.59 -35.17 -39.55
N LEU A 467 15.37 -34.51 -40.70
CA LEU A 467 16.43 -34.05 -41.58
C LEU A 467 16.66 -32.53 -41.67
N LEU A 468 15.87 -31.66 -41.04
CA LEU A 468 16.19 -30.22 -40.94
C LEU A 468 15.76 -29.55 -39.62
N GLY A 469 16.00 -30.20 -38.48
CA GLY A 469 16.21 -29.55 -37.16
C GLY A 469 15.09 -28.69 -36.56
N GLY A 470 14.26 -29.29 -35.69
CA GLY A 470 13.77 -28.69 -34.43
C GLY A 470 13.02 -27.36 -34.52
N ASP A 471 12.16 -27.16 -35.51
CA ASP A 471 11.43 -25.91 -35.74
C ASP A 471 10.09 -25.77 -35.01
N ASP A 472 9.58 -26.86 -34.43
CA ASP A 472 8.17 -26.97 -33.97
C ASP A 472 8.01 -27.17 -32.45
N ASP A 473 9.13 -27.39 -31.76
CA ASP A 473 9.22 -27.48 -30.32
C ASP A 473 9.05 -26.11 -29.66
N GLY A 474 8.28 -26.03 -28.58
CA GLY A 474 8.37 -24.85 -27.72
C GLY A 474 9.68 -24.83 -26.92
N PRO A 475 10.13 -23.66 -26.43
CA PRO A 475 11.47 -23.50 -25.92
C PRO A 475 11.64 -24.03 -24.49
N PHE A 476 10.60 -24.61 -23.90
CA PHE A 476 10.52 -24.95 -22.48
C PHE A 476 10.60 -26.45 -22.21
N GLY A 477 11.10 -26.83 -21.04
CA GLY A 477 11.14 -28.20 -20.54
C GLY A 477 9.88 -28.60 -19.75
N SER A 478 9.06 -27.63 -19.33
CA SER A 478 7.89 -27.88 -18.45
C SER A 478 6.71 -26.94 -18.71
N GLY A 479 5.51 -27.50 -18.77
CA GLY A 479 4.26 -26.74 -18.89
C GLY A 479 3.88 -25.92 -17.65
N ALA A 480 4.44 -26.30 -16.50
CA ALA A 480 4.25 -25.63 -15.21
C ALA A 480 5.51 -24.89 -14.74
N ARG A 481 6.38 -24.46 -15.66
CA ARG A 481 7.55 -23.63 -15.32
C ARG A 481 7.13 -22.38 -14.53
N PRO A 482 7.93 -21.92 -13.55
CA PRO A 482 7.76 -20.61 -12.92
C PRO A 482 7.90 -19.49 -13.94
N ARG A 483 6.80 -18.85 -14.30
CA ARG A 483 6.78 -17.65 -15.15
C ARG A 483 6.98 -16.44 -14.25
N ASN A 484 8.18 -15.87 -14.32
CA ASN A 484 8.60 -14.74 -13.50
C ASN A 484 7.69 -13.52 -13.75
N ALA A 485 6.94 -13.11 -12.73
CA ALA A 485 5.97 -12.01 -12.83
C ALA A 485 6.58 -10.62 -12.62
N GLN A 486 7.92 -10.53 -12.52
CA GLN A 486 8.67 -9.28 -12.64
C GLN A 486 9.21 -9.06 -14.04
N ARG A 487 8.79 -9.83 -15.05
CA ARG A 487 9.27 -9.69 -16.43
C ARG A 487 8.12 -9.52 -17.40
N LEU A 488 8.29 -8.59 -18.35
CA LEU A 488 7.39 -8.46 -19.49
C LEU A 488 7.28 -9.79 -20.26
N ALA A 489 6.24 -9.96 -21.05
CA ALA A 489 6.18 -11.06 -22.00
C ALA A 489 7.09 -10.78 -23.21
N ALA A 490 7.80 -11.80 -23.69
CA ALA A 490 8.67 -11.71 -24.85
C ALA A 490 8.73 -13.04 -25.60
N ARG A 491 9.19 -13.02 -26.85
CA ARG A 491 9.44 -14.22 -27.66
C ARG A 491 10.79 -14.24 -28.38
N ASP A 492 11.41 -13.08 -28.52
CA ASP A 492 12.81 -12.77 -28.93
C ASP A 492 12.81 -11.48 -29.73
N VAL A 493 13.74 -10.55 -29.46
CA VAL A 493 13.90 -9.32 -30.25
C VAL A 493 15.30 -8.68 -30.13
N ALA A 494 16.33 -9.31 -30.69
CA ALA A 494 17.42 -8.55 -31.29
C ALA A 494 17.04 -8.21 -32.75
N PRO A 495 17.39 -7.03 -33.32
CA PRO A 495 17.33 -6.82 -34.77
C PRO A 495 18.18 -7.89 -35.48
N GLY A 496 17.52 -8.93 -36.03
CA GLY A 496 18.18 -10.07 -36.67
C GLY A 496 18.45 -11.30 -35.78
N GLY A 497 17.88 -11.37 -34.58
CA GLY A 497 17.96 -12.53 -33.68
C GLY A 497 17.10 -13.73 -34.12
N THR A 498 17.39 -14.91 -33.56
CA THR A 498 16.55 -16.11 -33.69
C THR A 498 15.23 -15.87 -32.95
N GLN A 499 14.10 -16.32 -33.50
CA GLN A 499 12.79 -16.24 -32.83
C GLN A 499 12.55 -17.54 -32.06
N LEU A 500 12.11 -17.48 -30.79
CA LEU A 500 11.81 -18.71 -30.05
C LEU A 500 10.73 -19.52 -30.78
N PRO A 501 10.98 -20.82 -31.01
CA PRO A 501 10.02 -21.71 -31.64
C PRO A 501 8.81 -21.96 -30.73
N PRO A 502 7.71 -22.52 -31.26
CA PRO A 502 7.50 -22.84 -32.68
C PRO A 502 7.35 -21.55 -33.49
N ASN A 503 8.00 -21.49 -34.64
CA ASN A 503 7.82 -20.37 -35.56
C ASN A 503 6.73 -20.71 -36.56
N ILE A 504 5.50 -20.28 -36.28
CA ILE A 504 4.32 -20.46 -37.16
C ILE A 504 4.17 -19.20 -38.04
N PRO A 505 4.76 -19.16 -39.26
CA PRO A 505 4.98 -17.92 -40.00
C PRO A 505 3.74 -17.46 -40.78
N THR A 506 2.76 -18.34 -40.96
CA THR A 506 1.60 -18.18 -41.87
C THR A 506 0.28 -18.00 -41.15
N ALA A 507 0.15 -18.43 -39.90
CA ALA A 507 -0.98 -18.03 -39.08
C ALA A 507 -0.79 -16.55 -38.75
N ALA A 508 -1.73 -15.69 -39.17
CA ALA A 508 -1.63 -14.21 -39.15
C ALA A 508 -1.20 -13.58 -37.80
N ASN A 509 -1.18 -14.36 -36.71
CA ASN A 509 -0.84 -13.94 -35.36
C ASN A 509 0.18 -14.85 -34.63
N GLY A 510 0.56 -16.00 -35.20
CA GLY A 510 1.47 -16.96 -34.55
C GLY A 510 2.86 -16.38 -34.36
N GLY A 511 3.36 -15.62 -35.34
CA GLY A 511 4.59 -14.83 -35.29
C GLY A 511 4.64 -13.71 -34.23
N ALA A 512 3.49 -13.28 -33.70
CA ALA A 512 3.37 -12.15 -32.78
C ALA A 512 3.11 -12.55 -31.31
N PHE A 513 2.99 -13.86 -31.03
CA PHE A 513 2.79 -14.36 -29.67
C PHE A 513 3.96 -14.04 -28.75
N LEU A 514 3.70 -13.70 -27.49
CA LEU A 514 4.71 -13.42 -26.47
C LEU A 514 4.57 -14.36 -25.27
N PHE A 515 5.67 -14.97 -24.84
CA PHE A 515 5.71 -15.83 -23.65
C PHE A 515 5.86 -15.00 -22.38
N SER A 516 4.99 -15.20 -21.40
CA SER A 516 5.04 -14.49 -20.11
C SER A 516 6.33 -14.80 -19.34
N GLY A 517 6.88 -13.76 -18.71
CA GLY A 517 8.04 -13.85 -17.83
C GLY A 517 9.40 -13.96 -18.54
N MET A 518 9.49 -13.55 -19.81
CA MET A 518 10.69 -13.71 -20.66
C MET A 518 11.39 -12.40 -21.04
N GLY A 519 10.72 -11.26 -20.87
CA GLY A 519 11.17 -9.94 -21.30
C GLY A 519 11.95 -9.18 -20.24
N GLN A 520 12.09 -7.89 -20.47
CA GLN A 520 12.77 -6.96 -19.57
C GLN A 520 12.13 -6.97 -18.17
N SER A 521 12.95 -6.87 -17.13
CA SER A 521 12.45 -6.72 -15.77
C SER A 521 11.61 -5.45 -15.60
N THR A 522 10.42 -5.59 -15.02
CA THR A 522 9.51 -4.52 -14.63
C THR A 522 9.80 -3.94 -13.26
N PHE A 523 10.81 -4.49 -12.57
CA PHE A 523 11.48 -3.80 -11.48
C PHE A 523 12.62 -3.00 -12.11
N ARG A 524 12.50 -1.68 -12.11
CA ARG A 524 13.48 -0.78 -12.73
C ARG A 524 14.02 0.19 -11.71
N VAL A 525 15.30 0.52 -11.81
CA VAL A 525 15.94 1.43 -10.86
C VAL A 525 16.82 2.47 -11.56
N ASN A 526 16.78 3.69 -11.05
CA ASN A 526 17.68 4.78 -11.39
C ASN A 526 18.60 5.06 -10.17
N LEU A 527 19.92 4.89 -10.36
CA LEU A 527 20.96 4.94 -9.31
C LEU A 527 21.94 6.11 -9.48
N THR A 528 21.52 7.20 -10.12
CA THR A 528 22.38 8.33 -10.52
C THR A 528 22.97 9.17 -9.37
N GLY A 529 22.46 9.04 -8.14
CA GLY A 529 22.74 9.96 -7.03
C GLY A 529 23.64 9.44 -5.90
N GLY A 530 24.37 8.34 -6.10
CA GLY A 530 25.41 7.86 -5.17
C GLY A 530 24.88 7.37 -3.82
N ASN A 531 24.46 6.11 -3.76
CA ASN A 531 24.09 5.43 -2.50
C ASN A 531 25.31 4.83 -1.80
N SER A 532 25.26 4.70 -0.48
CA SER A 532 26.34 4.10 0.33
C SER A 532 25.79 3.06 1.30
N PHE A 533 25.98 1.78 0.98
CA PHE A 533 25.72 0.64 1.86
C PHE A 533 27.04 -0.12 2.15
N GLY A 534 27.17 -0.76 3.31
CA GLY A 534 28.42 -1.34 3.85
C GLY A 534 29.03 -2.53 3.08
N LEU A 535 30.33 -2.80 3.31
CA LEU A 535 31.35 -3.51 2.47
C LEU A 535 31.24 -5.05 2.21
N PRO A 536 31.94 -5.64 1.19
CA PRO A 536 32.48 -5.04 -0.04
C PRO A 536 32.22 -5.89 -1.32
N THR A 537 31.38 -5.43 -2.22
CA THR A 537 31.74 -5.42 -3.65
C THR A 537 31.06 -4.22 -4.31
N PRO A 538 31.76 -3.47 -5.19
CA PRO A 538 31.20 -2.37 -5.95
C PRO A 538 30.33 -2.86 -7.12
N THR A 539 29.51 -3.87 -6.87
CA THR A 539 28.44 -4.33 -7.77
C THR A 539 27.17 -4.30 -6.94
N SER A 540 26.39 -3.27 -7.22
CA SER A 540 25.04 -2.95 -6.74
C SER A 540 24.28 -4.11 -6.10
N ASP A 541 23.74 -3.90 -4.89
CA ASP A 541 22.73 -4.79 -4.26
C ASP A 541 21.52 -5.02 -5.19
N PHE A 542 21.36 -4.16 -6.19
CA PHE A 542 20.57 -4.38 -7.39
C PHE A 542 21.33 -5.24 -8.41
N LEU A 543 20.87 -6.45 -8.69
CA LEU A 543 21.34 -7.22 -9.86
C LEU A 543 20.63 -6.71 -11.11
N LEU A 544 21.37 -5.97 -11.95
CA LEU A 544 20.85 -5.33 -13.15
C LEU A 544 20.98 -6.23 -14.39
N ASP A 545 19.87 -6.40 -15.09
CA ASP A 545 19.81 -6.77 -16.50
C ASP A 545 20.69 -5.80 -17.31
N ASN A 546 21.52 -6.32 -18.23
CA ASN A 546 22.46 -5.49 -18.98
C ASN A 546 21.71 -4.39 -19.75
N ASN A 547 22.21 -3.15 -19.75
CA ASN A 547 21.56 -2.05 -20.46
C ASN A 547 22.10 -1.89 -21.90
N PRO A 548 21.24 -1.90 -22.93
CA PRO A 548 19.79 -2.20 -22.89
C PRO A 548 19.48 -3.70 -22.87
N TYR A 549 18.40 -4.09 -22.18
CA TYR A 549 17.81 -5.42 -22.29
C TYR A 549 17.22 -5.56 -23.68
N VAL A 550 17.86 -6.36 -24.52
CA VAL A 550 17.49 -6.62 -25.91
C VAL A 550 16.93 -8.03 -26.10
N ASP A 551 17.41 -9.03 -25.35
CA ASP A 551 16.91 -10.40 -25.42
C ASP A 551 17.15 -11.21 -24.14
N PHE A 552 16.54 -12.38 -24.00
CA PHE A 552 16.60 -13.16 -22.76
C PHE A 552 18.02 -13.67 -22.40
N ASN A 553 18.98 -13.64 -23.32
CA ASN A 553 20.37 -14.03 -23.04
C ASN A 553 21.18 -12.93 -22.35
N ASP A 554 20.65 -11.70 -22.27
CA ASP A 554 21.28 -10.60 -21.54
C ASP A 554 20.72 -10.40 -20.12
N ALA A 555 19.75 -11.23 -19.73
CA ALA A 555 19.16 -11.26 -18.41
C ALA A 555 20.23 -11.58 -17.35
N ASN A 556 20.47 -10.60 -16.48
CA ASN A 556 21.47 -10.66 -15.42
C ASN A 556 20.75 -10.42 -14.09
N GLY A 557 20.24 -11.49 -13.48
CA GLY A 557 19.57 -11.45 -12.18
C GLY A 557 20.08 -12.55 -11.25
N ASP A 558 19.46 -12.70 -10.07
CA ASP A 558 19.77 -13.78 -9.11
C ASP A 558 19.35 -15.14 -9.69
N PRO A 559 20.31 -16.04 -10.02
CA PRO A 559 19.99 -17.37 -10.50
C PRO A 559 19.64 -18.34 -9.35
N LEU A 560 19.99 -18.01 -8.10
CA LEU A 560 19.73 -18.85 -6.92
C LEU A 560 18.31 -18.70 -6.39
N GLY A 561 17.64 -17.58 -6.69
CA GLY A 561 16.19 -17.41 -6.50
C GLY A 561 15.32 -18.26 -7.45
N ALA A 562 15.93 -18.91 -8.46
CA ALA A 562 15.24 -19.87 -9.33
C ALA A 562 15.08 -21.23 -8.66
N PRO A 563 13.88 -21.85 -8.66
CA PRO A 563 13.75 -23.24 -8.27
C PRO A 563 14.54 -24.13 -9.25
N ASN A 564 15.71 -24.60 -8.80
CA ASN A 564 16.63 -25.54 -9.44
C ASN A 564 17.44 -25.04 -10.66
N GLY A 565 18.74 -24.86 -10.42
CA GLY A 565 19.78 -24.78 -11.45
C GLY A 565 19.99 -26.11 -12.17
N GLY A 566 19.56 -26.17 -13.43
CA GLY A 566 19.96 -27.18 -14.41
C GLY A 566 20.95 -26.58 -15.42
N VAL A 567 21.93 -27.37 -15.85
CA VAL A 567 22.94 -26.99 -16.85
C VAL A 567 22.28 -26.88 -18.24
N ALA A 568 22.51 -25.79 -18.99
CA ALA A 568 21.99 -25.51 -20.34
C ALA A 568 21.68 -26.75 -21.23
N PRO A 569 20.56 -26.74 -21.99
CA PRO A 569 19.88 -25.55 -22.53
C PRO A 569 18.74 -24.96 -21.67
N PHE A 570 18.56 -25.45 -20.44
CA PHE A 570 17.43 -25.15 -19.52
C PHE A 570 17.37 -23.74 -18.89
N PHE A 571 18.07 -22.72 -19.41
CA PHE A 571 18.03 -21.36 -18.83
C PHE A 571 16.70 -20.62 -19.10
N ILE A 572 15.97 -21.00 -20.15
CA ILE A 572 14.72 -20.33 -20.57
C ILE A 572 13.54 -20.69 -19.65
N ASP A 573 13.56 -21.86 -19.01
CA ASP A 573 12.48 -22.29 -18.12
C ASP A 573 12.34 -21.38 -16.89
N ASN A 574 13.47 -20.86 -16.40
CA ASN A 574 13.56 -20.09 -15.17
C ASN A 574 14.33 -18.78 -15.39
N MET A 575 13.63 -17.75 -15.84
CA MET A 575 14.21 -16.42 -15.98
C MET A 575 14.55 -15.81 -14.62
N PRO A 576 15.77 -15.26 -14.42
CA PRO A 576 16.22 -14.79 -13.12
C PRO A 576 15.45 -13.55 -12.66
N TRP A 577 15.39 -13.36 -11.34
CA TRP A 577 14.81 -12.18 -10.67
C TRP A 577 15.88 -11.10 -10.58
N GLY A 578 15.50 -9.86 -10.85
CA GLY A 578 16.46 -8.78 -10.95
C GLY A 578 15.81 -7.50 -11.42
N TRP A 579 16.65 -6.55 -11.77
CA TRP A 579 16.25 -5.18 -12.05
C TRP A 579 16.67 -4.78 -13.46
N SER A 580 15.98 -3.84 -14.09
CA SER A 580 16.50 -3.17 -15.29
C SER A 580 16.73 -1.67 -15.00
N ILE A 581 17.35 -0.95 -15.93
CA ILE A 581 17.64 0.47 -15.72
C ILE A 581 16.38 1.30 -16.02
N PHE A 582 16.00 2.15 -15.06
CA PHE A 582 14.98 3.18 -15.27
C PHE A 582 15.63 4.42 -15.90
N PRO A 583 15.16 4.90 -17.07
CA PRO A 583 15.77 6.00 -17.82
C PRO A 583 15.91 7.33 -17.08
#